data_AF-A0AAD6V2C4-F1
#
_entry.id   AF-A0AAD6V2C4-F1
#
_cell.length_a   1.000
_cell.length_b   1.000
_cell.length_c   1.000
_cell.angle_alpha   90.00
_cell.angle_beta   90.00
_cell.angle_gamma   90.00
#
_symmetry.space_group_name_H-M   'P 1'
#
loop_
_entity.id
_entity.type
_entity.pdbx_description
1 polymer ?
#
loop_
_entity_poly.entity_id
_entity_poly.type
_entity_poly.pdbx_seq_one_letter_code
_entity_poly.pdbx_strand_id
1 'polypeptide(L)'
;MGADWSSIVQLWWQLEKASGFSTQTKTHATTGRPKCVGIWVKNARKGTPTIEGGVEGMERDWWAWWRRINPDWRLRGDELLRLDGDWGVLKCPGQNGFLNVIICLKWWRAAMEGPSEAWERAIADLKWALECMVG
;
A
#
# COMPACT_ATOMS: atom_id res chain seq x y z
N MET A 1 -13.66 -0.27 10.51
CA MET A 1 -12.48 -0.94 9.90
C MET A 1 -12.32 -2.27 10.62
N GLY A 2 -12.33 -3.39 9.89
CA GLY A 2 -12.39 -4.75 10.46
C GLY A 2 -11.04 -5.28 10.95
N ALA A 3 -11.00 -6.56 11.35
CA ALA A 3 -9.83 -7.21 11.96
C ALA A 3 -8.55 -7.13 11.08
N ASP A 4 -8.68 -7.27 9.76
CA ASP A 4 -7.53 -7.22 8.84
C ASP A 4 -6.82 -5.88 8.80
N TRP A 5 -7.52 -4.78 9.10
CA TRP A 5 -6.91 -3.45 9.15
C TRP A 5 -5.90 -3.36 10.29
N SER A 6 -6.29 -3.82 11.48
CA SER A 6 -5.41 -3.82 12.65
C SER A 6 -4.20 -4.72 12.42
N SER A 7 -4.39 -5.88 11.77
CA SER A 7 -3.30 -6.78 11.39
C SER A 7 -2.29 -6.11 10.46
N ILE A 8 -2.75 -5.41 9.40
CA ILE A 8 -1.86 -4.69 8.48
C ILE A 8 -1.03 -3.63 9.21
N VAL A 9 -1.67 -2.83 10.08
CA VAL A 9 -0.96 -1.79 10.85
C VAL A 9 0.07 -2.41 11.79
N GLN A 10 -0.24 -3.54 12.43
CA GLN A 10 0.68 -4.27 13.29
C GLN A 10 1.86 -4.85 12.52
N LEU A 11 1.63 -5.48 11.36
CA LEU A 11 2.68 -6.03 10.52
C LEU A 11 3.59 -4.92 9.97
N TRP A 12 3.01 -3.82 9.50
CA TRP A 12 3.78 -2.64 9.08
C TRP A 12 4.67 -2.13 10.22
N TRP A 13 4.13 -1.98 11.43
CA TRP A 13 4.91 -1.55 12.59
C TRP A 13 6.07 -2.51 12.89
N GLN A 14 5.88 -3.82 12.74
CA GLN A 14 6.95 -4.81 12.91
C GLN A 14 8.05 -4.66 11.85
N LEU A 15 7.72 -4.39 10.59
CA LEU A 15 8.72 -4.09 9.54
C LEU A 15 9.52 -2.82 9.85
N GLU A 16 8.85 -1.77 10.31
CA GLU A 16 9.51 -0.53 10.72
C GLU A 16 10.45 -0.76 11.91
N LYS A 17 9.99 -1.53 12.91
CA LYS A 17 10.79 -1.92 14.08
C LYS A 17 12.01 -2.75 13.68
N ALA A 18 11.84 -3.74 12.80
CA ALA A 18 12.94 -4.57 12.28
C ALA A 18 13.98 -3.74 11.51
N SER A 19 13.54 -2.64 10.90
CA SER A 19 14.40 -1.68 10.21
C SER A 19 15.02 -0.64 11.14
N GLY A 20 14.83 -0.75 12.46
CA GLY A 20 15.30 0.23 13.45
C GLY A 20 14.66 1.61 13.30
N PHE A 21 13.45 1.68 12.73
CA PHE A 21 12.77 2.93 12.37
C PHE A 21 13.61 3.86 11.48
N SER A 22 14.40 3.26 10.59
CA SER A 22 15.28 4.01 9.69
C SER A 22 14.49 4.95 8.77
N THR A 23 14.95 6.20 8.67
CA THR A 23 14.35 7.25 7.83
C THR A 23 15.05 7.37 6.48
N GLN A 24 15.30 6.23 5.82
CA GLN A 24 16.02 6.21 4.55
C GLN A 24 15.33 7.06 3.48
N THR A 25 16.13 7.56 2.53
CA THR A 25 15.63 8.30 1.36
C THR A 25 15.01 7.38 0.31
N LYS A 26 15.15 6.04 0.45
CA LYS A 26 14.54 5.06 -0.44
C LYS A 26 13.02 5.18 -0.40
N THR A 27 12.40 5.18 -1.58
CA THR A 27 10.95 5.31 -1.74
C THR A 27 10.46 4.23 -2.69
N HIS A 28 9.19 3.81 -2.53
CA HIS A 28 8.54 3.06 -3.61
C HIS A 28 8.41 3.93 -4.86
N ALA A 29 8.26 3.32 -6.03
CA ALA A 29 8.13 4.07 -7.28
C ALA A 29 6.99 5.11 -7.18
N THR A 30 7.31 6.36 -7.53
CA THR A 30 6.33 7.46 -7.50
C THR A 30 5.48 7.50 -8.77
N THR A 31 5.96 6.91 -9.86
CA THR A 31 5.22 6.76 -11.11
C THR A 31 3.99 5.89 -10.89
N GLY A 32 2.83 6.34 -11.39
CA GLY A 32 1.56 5.61 -11.23
C GLY A 32 0.96 5.69 -9.82
N ARG A 33 1.63 6.32 -8.85
CA ARG A 33 1.09 6.51 -7.50
C ARG A 33 -0.21 7.32 -7.53
N PRO A 34 -1.26 6.92 -6.77
CA PRO A 34 -2.50 7.68 -6.69
C PRO A 34 -2.25 9.16 -6.34
N LYS A 35 -2.92 10.06 -7.07
CA LYS A 35 -2.69 11.51 -6.97
C LYS A 35 -2.93 12.04 -5.55
N CYS A 36 -3.92 11.50 -4.85
CA CYS A 36 -4.22 11.84 -3.45
C CYS A 36 -3.01 11.60 -2.53
N VAL A 37 -2.30 10.48 -2.69
CA VAL A 37 -1.08 10.17 -1.92
C VAL A 37 0.03 11.17 -2.27
N GLY A 38 0.19 11.49 -3.56
CA GLY A 38 1.16 12.49 -4.01
C GLY A 38 0.92 13.87 -3.41
N ILE A 39 -0.33 14.33 -3.38
CA ILE A 39 -0.75 15.60 -2.76
C ILE A 39 -0.48 15.56 -1.26
N TRP A 40 -0.87 14.49 -0.57
CA TRP A 40 -0.68 14.35 0.87
C TRP A 40 0.80 14.35 1.26
N VAL A 41 1.65 13.62 0.53
CA VAL A 41 3.10 13.61 0.75
C VAL A 41 3.69 15.01 0.54
N LYS A 42 3.28 15.73 -0.52
CA LYS A 42 3.69 17.12 -0.78
C LYS A 42 3.26 18.08 0.35
N ASN A 43 2.09 17.84 0.94
CA ASN A 43 1.58 18.63 2.07
C ASN A 43 2.13 18.18 3.43
N ALA A 44 3.36 17.65 3.47
CA ALA A 44 3.98 17.12 4.69
C ALA A 44 3.09 16.12 5.46
N ARG A 45 2.29 15.34 4.74
CA ARG A 45 1.38 14.33 5.30
C ARG A 45 0.30 14.91 6.21
N LYS A 46 -0.10 16.17 5.96
CA LYS A 46 -1.15 16.87 6.70
C LYS A 46 -2.47 16.88 5.94
N GLY A 47 -3.56 16.79 6.70
CA GLY A 47 -4.93 16.80 6.17
C GLY A 47 -5.29 15.52 5.42
N THR A 48 -6.52 15.50 4.88
CA THR A 48 -7.00 14.45 3.99
C THR A 48 -7.14 15.05 2.59
N PRO A 49 -6.44 14.51 1.57
CA PRO A 49 -6.54 15.02 0.20
C PRO A 49 -7.92 14.73 -0.40
N THR A 50 -8.33 15.57 -1.35
CA THR A 50 -9.51 15.29 -2.19
C THR A 50 -9.25 14.09 -3.07
N ILE A 51 -10.27 13.25 -3.23
CA ILE A 51 -10.24 12.03 -4.01
C ILE A 51 -10.87 12.32 -5.36
N GLU A 52 -10.08 12.29 -6.42
CA GLU A 52 -10.57 12.45 -7.79
C GLU A 52 -11.03 11.09 -8.33
N GLY A 53 -12.15 11.05 -9.06
CA GLY A 53 -12.66 9.82 -9.70
C GLY A 53 -13.39 8.84 -8.77
N GLY A 54 -13.64 9.21 -7.50
CA GLY A 54 -14.39 8.40 -6.56
C GLY A 54 -13.76 7.04 -6.24
N VAL A 55 -14.60 6.07 -5.87
CA VAL A 55 -14.16 4.71 -5.49
C VAL A 55 -13.51 3.97 -6.66
N GLU A 56 -14.06 4.09 -7.87
CA GLU A 56 -13.53 3.43 -9.08
C GLU A 56 -12.13 3.96 -9.45
N GLY A 57 -11.94 5.28 -9.35
CA GLY A 57 -10.63 5.90 -9.56
C GLY A 57 -9.59 5.40 -8.57
N MET A 58 -9.98 5.25 -7.30
CA MET A 58 -9.10 4.68 -6.26
C MET A 58 -8.72 3.24 -6.53
N GLU A 59 -9.69 2.40 -6.88
CA GLU A 59 -9.45 1.00 -7.19
C GLU A 59 -8.43 0.86 -8.31
N ARG A 60 -8.69 1.53 -9.44
CA ARG A 60 -7.82 1.50 -10.62
C ARG A 60 -6.41 1.99 -10.27
N ASP A 61 -6.32 3.16 -9.65
CA ASP A 61 -5.02 3.80 -9.39
C ASP A 61 -4.23 3.03 -8.33
N TRP A 62 -4.89 2.47 -7.31
CA TRP A 62 -4.24 1.67 -6.29
C TRP A 62 -3.69 0.36 -6.87
N TRP A 63 -4.50 -0.42 -7.61
CA TRP A 63 -4.03 -1.67 -8.22
C TRP A 63 -2.94 -1.45 -9.26
N ALA A 64 -3.04 -0.40 -10.07
CA ALA A 64 -2.00 -0.05 -11.03
C ALA A 64 -0.67 0.27 -10.33
N TRP A 65 -0.73 1.05 -9.24
CA TRP A 65 0.45 1.38 -8.46
C TRP A 65 1.02 0.19 -7.71
N TRP A 66 0.16 -0.59 -7.05
CA TRP A 66 0.55 -1.76 -6.26
C TRP A 66 1.27 -2.79 -7.12
N ARG A 67 0.76 -3.09 -8.32
CA ARG A 67 1.45 -3.97 -9.28
C ARG A 67 2.83 -3.42 -9.66
N ARG A 68 2.92 -2.12 -9.92
CA ARG A 68 4.17 -1.49 -10.33
C ARG A 68 5.27 -1.52 -9.27
N ILE A 69 4.92 -1.41 -7.99
CA ILE A 69 5.91 -1.39 -6.90
C ILE A 69 6.28 -2.79 -6.41
N ASN A 70 5.54 -3.81 -6.84
CA ASN A 70 5.82 -5.20 -6.49
C ASN A 70 7.01 -5.77 -7.28
N PRO A 71 7.67 -6.81 -6.75
CA PRO A 71 8.71 -7.53 -7.47
C PRO A 71 8.19 -8.16 -8.76
N ASP A 72 9.05 -8.22 -9.79
CA ASP A 72 8.70 -8.78 -11.10
C ASP A 72 8.26 -10.26 -11.01
N TRP A 73 8.82 -11.03 -10.07
CA TRP A 73 8.46 -12.44 -9.86
C TRP A 73 7.00 -12.62 -9.39
N ARG A 74 6.36 -11.57 -8.88
CA ARG A 74 4.92 -11.58 -8.56
C ARG A 74 4.04 -11.32 -9.77
N LEU A 75 4.57 -10.75 -10.85
CA LEU A 75 3.74 -10.23 -11.93
C LEU A 75 3.49 -11.30 -13.01
N ARG A 76 2.21 -11.59 -13.27
CA ARG A 76 1.77 -12.37 -14.42
C ARG A 76 0.64 -11.63 -15.14
N GLY A 77 1.02 -10.74 -16.05
CA GLY A 77 0.07 -9.79 -16.65
C GLY A 77 -0.48 -8.84 -15.59
N ASP A 78 -1.80 -8.85 -15.39
CA ASP A 78 -2.47 -8.06 -14.36
C ASP A 78 -2.60 -8.79 -13.01
N GLU A 79 -2.17 -10.04 -12.92
CA GLU A 79 -2.24 -10.86 -11.70
C GLU A 79 -1.00 -10.68 -10.82
N LEU A 80 -1.22 -10.63 -9.50
CA LEU A 80 -0.18 -10.71 -8.47
C LEU A 80 -0.14 -12.11 -7.86
N LEU A 81 0.88 -12.87 -8.24
CA LEU A 81 1.13 -14.20 -7.74
C LEU A 81 1.52 -14.17 -6.25
N ARG A 82 1.07 -15.20 -5.52
CA ARG A 82 1.42 -15.45 -4.12
C ARG A 82 2.51 -16.50 -4.01
N LEU A 83 3.71 -16.16 -4.47
CA LEU A 83 4.90 -17.00 -4.44
C LEU A 83 5.91 -16.48 -3.40
N ASP A 84 6.94 -17.27 -3.12
CA ASP A 84 8.06 -16.80 -2.32
C ASP A 84 9.17 -16.22 -3.23
N GLY A 85 9.92 -15.24 -2.72
CA GLY A 85 10.93 -14.54 -3.50
C GLY A 85 11.54 -13.35 -2.76
N ASP A 86 12.49 -12.66 -3.41
CA ASP A 86 13.13 -11.50 -2.81
C ASP A 86 12.20 -10.27 -2.81
N TRP A 87 11.86 -9.82 -1.61
CA TRP A 87 11.03 -8.65 -1.33
C TRP A 87 11.81 -7.33 -1.28
N GLY A 88 13.12 -7.33 -1.55
CA GLY A 88 14.02 -6.19 -1.38
C GLY A 88 13.57 -4.88 -2.04
N VAL A 89 12.85 -4.95 -3.16
CA VAL A 89 12.30 -3.77 -3.85
C VAL A 89 11.19 -3.07 -3.05
N LEU A 90 10.44 -3.83 -2.24
CA LEU A 90 9.39 -3.32 -1.37
C LEU A 90 9.89 -2.89 0.02
N LYS A 91 11.10 -3.32 0.41
CA LYS A 91 11.78 -2.87 1.64
C LYS A 91 12.21 -1.41 1.51
N CYS A 92 11.28 -0.52 1.81
CA CYS A 92 11.47 0.93 1.88
C CYS A 92 11.04 1.39 3.28
N PRO A 93 11.94 1.42 4.28
CA PRO A 93 11.57 1.79 5.64
C PRO A 93 11.20 3.28 5.75
N GLY A 94 10.38 3.59 6.73
CA GLY A 94 9.97 4.94 7.07
C GLY A 94 8.81 5.48 6.24
N GLN A 95 8.63 6.80 6.34
CA GLN A 95 7.44 7.52 5.86
C GLN A 95 7.17 7.45 4.35
N ASN A 96 8.13 6.97 3.55
CA ASN A 96 8.01 6.85 2.10
C ASN A 96 7.65 5.44 1.62
N GLY A 97 7.61 4.45 2.51
CA GLY A 97 7.24 3.07 2.20
C GLY A 97 5.77 2.78 2.39
N PHE A 98 5.49 1.69 3.11
CA PHE A 98 4.16 1.11 3.26
C PHE A 98 3.10 2.04 3.85
N LEU A 99 3.50 3.05 4.63
CA LEU A 99 2.57 4.07 5.12
C LEU A 99 1.76 4.71 3.97
N ASN A 100 2.39 4.96 2.83
CA ASN A 100 1.73 5.52 1.65
C ASN A 100 0.72 4.57 1.01
N VAL A 101 1.01 3.26 1.01
CA VAL A 101 0.11 2.21 0.48
C VAL A 101 -1.09 2.05 1.41
N ILE A 102 -0.85 1.98 2.71
CA ILE A 102 -1.85 1.80 3.76
C ILE A 102 -2.81 3.01 3.80
N ILE A 103 -2.29 4.24 3.79
CA ILE A 103 -3.16 5.43 3.84
C ILE A 103 -4.06 5.54 2.62
N CYS A 104 -3.59 5.10 1.45
CA CYS A 104 -4.40 5.07 0.24
C CYS A 104 -5.60 4.12 0.39
N LEU A 105 -5.38 2.92 0.93
CA LEU A 105 -6.46 1.97 1.25
C LEU A 105 -7.43 2.50 2.30
N LYS A 106 -6.92 3.29 3.27
CA LYS A 106 -7.75 3.96 4.28
C LYS A 106 -8.75 4.91 3.60
N TRP A 107 -8.27 5.75 2.69
CA TRP A 107 -9.11 6.70 1.98
C TRP A 107 -10.07 5.99 1.03
N TRP A 108 -9.64 4.92 0.36
CA TRP A 108 -10.51 4.09 -0.47
C TRP A 108 -11.66 3.54 0.37
N ARG A 109 -11.37 2.95 1.55
CA ARG A 109 -12.41 2.44 2.43
C ARG A 109 -13.40 3.52 2.87
N ALA A 110 -12.91 4.72 3.15
CA ALA A 110 -13.71 5.85 3.62
C ALA A 110 -14.65 6.39 2.53
N ALA A 111 -14.32 6.20 1.25
CA ALA A 111 -15.15 6.62 0.12
C ALA A 111 -16.24 5.59 -0.25
N MET A 112 -16.19 4.38 0.30
CA MET A 112 -17.15 3.29 -0.01
C MET A 112 -18.41 3.38 0.85
N GLU A 113 -19.58 3.20 0.24
CA GLU A 113 -20.89 3.15 0.93
C GLU A 113 -21.29 1.74 1.39
N GLY A 114 -20.46 0.72 1.11
CA GLY A 114 -20.77 -0.68 1.41
C GLY A 114 -19.53 -1.58 1.36
N PRO A 115 -19.72 -2.91 1.37
CA PRO A 115 -18.64 -3.86 1.11
C PRO A 115 -18.09 -3.70 -0.32
N SER A 116 -16.82 -4.02 -0.52
CA SER A 116 -16.19 -4.05 -1.85
C SER A 116 -15.21 -5.20 -1.89
N GLU A 117 -15.47 -6.15 -2.77
CA GLU A 117 -14.59 -7.28 -3.01
C GLU A 117 -13.20 -6.82 -3.49
N ALA A 118 -13.14 -5.76 -4.30
CA ALA A 118 -11.88 -5.20 -4.77
C ALA A 118 -11.03 -4.64 -3.63
N TRP A 119 -11.65 -3.93 -2.69
CA TRP A 119 -10.97 -3.42 -1.50
C TRP A 119 -10.52 -4.56 -0.57
N GLU A 120 -11.36 -5.58 -0.39
CA GLU A 120 -11.03 -6.76 0.42
C GLU A 120 -9.86 -7.55 -0.19
N ARG A 121 -9.82 -7.73 -1.51
CA ARG A 121 -8.68 -8.33 -2.21
C ARG A 121 -7.41 -7.51 -2.04
N ALA A 122 -7.50 -6.18 -2.10
CA ALA A 122 -6.36 -5.29 -1.91
C ALA A 122 -5.77 -5.38 -0.50
N ILE A 123 -6.64 -5.42 0.52
CA ILE A 123 -6.26 -5.64 1.92
C ILE A 123 -5.63 -7.01 2.11
N ALA A 124 -6.25 -8.06 1.56
CA ALA A 124 -5.73 -9.42 1.68
C ALA A 124 -4.35 -9.57 1.01
N ASP A 125 -4.13 -8.94 -0.15
CA ASP A 125 -2.85 -8.99 -0.84
C ASP A 125 -1.76 -8.22 -0.10
N LEU A 126 -2.07 -7.01 0.38
CA LEU A 126 -1.13 -6.22 1.17
C LEU A 126 -0.76 -6.95 2.48
N LYS A 127 -1.75 -7.52 3.17
CA LYS A 127 -1.53 -8.29 4.41
C LYS A 127 -0.60 -9.47 4.14
N TRP A 128 -0.88 -10.26 3.11
CA TRP A 128 -0.04 -11.40 2.73
C TRP A 128 1.41 -10.97 2.42
N ALA A 129 1.60 -9.90 1.65
CA ALA A 129 2.93 -9.37 1.36
C ALA A 129 3.68 -8.95 2.64
N LEU A 130 2.99 -8.25 3.55
CA LEU A 130 3.55 -7.86 4.85
C LEU A 130 3.92 -9.08 5.72
N GLU A 131 3.08 -10.11 5.76
CA GLU A 131 3.36 -11.37 6.47
C GLU A 131 4.63 -12.04 5.94
N CYS A 132 4.78 -12.14 4.61
CA CYS A 132 5.98 -12.70 3.98
C CYS A 132 7.28 -11.91 4.26
N MET A 133 7.18 -10.62 4.59
CA MET A 133 8.37 -9.80 4.89
C MET A 133 8.71 -9.73 6.38
N VAL A 134 7.75 -10.01 7.25
CA VAL A 134 7.95 -10.05 8.72
C VAL A 134 8.47 -11.42 9.16
N GLY A 135 8.07 -12.49 8.45
CA GLY A 135 8.46 -13.88 8.71
C GLY A 135 9.90 -14.21 8.34
#